data_AF-A0A9P6YDF4-F1
#
_entry.id   AF-A0A9P6YDF4-F1
#
_cell.length_a   1.000
_cell.length_b   1.000
_cell.length_c   1.000
_cell.angle_alpha   90.00
_cell.angle_beta   90.00
_cell.angle_gamma   90.00
#
_symmetry.space_group_name_H-M   'P 1'
#
loop_
_entity.id
_entity.type
_entity.pdbx_description
1 polymer ?
#
loop_
_entity_poly.entity_id
_entity_poly.type
_entity_poly.pdbx_seq_one_letter_code
_entity_poly.pdbx_strand_id
1 'polypeptide(L)'
;MATGVVTSVPFAHATPAAFAAQNASRNDYHAIAHQMLAQGHMDLVMGTGGPGYSVDGLACGPNTDAAQAEGCATPWEWVSQQDWQQLEEGRTIGGNPSGPWRLIRGKEEFAALAQGQLQADRPLIGVPRVANTLQQARQLQVLGKDASMPAGVRKIDSVPDLATMTRGALRFLQQRSSEGLFLMVEGGATDWAAHTSACGTEWHYGQCSDQPQYGRLIEETAEFNDAVAAVVDWIERNGACRWAPMHRTSPSSRCATTAAVACRG
;
A
#
# COMPACT_ATOMS: atom_id res chain seq x y z
N MET A 1 -1.26 20.00 8.28
CA MET A 1 -0.37 18.95 7.70
C MET A 1 -1.24 17.85 7.13
N ALA A 2 -0.87 17.27 5.99
CA ALA A 2 -1.58 16.13 5.39
C ALA A 2 -0.96 14.78 5.82
N THR A 3 -1.75 13.72 5.95
CA THR A 3 -1.30 12.41 6.46
C THR A 3 -1.67 11.27 5.51
N GLY A 4 -0.73 10.34 5.29
CA GLY A 4 -0.99 9.17 4.46
C GLY A 4 -0.23 7.91 4.85
N VAL A 5 -0.82 6.76 4.50
CA VAL A 5 -0.19 5.43 4.59
C VAL A 5 -0.23 4.73 3.23
N VAL A 6 0.85 4.04 2.89
CA VAL A 6 0.99 3.23 1.68
C VAL A 6 1.62 1.89 2.06
N THR A 7 1.06 0.79 1.58
CA THR A 7 1.61 -0.55 1.84
C THR A 7 1.48 -1.48 0.63
N SER A 8 2.36 -2.47 0.51
CA SER A 8 2.23 -3.56 -0.47
C SER A 8 1.31 -4.71 -0.04
N VAL A 9 0.79 -4.68 1.19
CA VAL A 9 -0.14 -5.66 1.78
C VAL A 9 -1.49 -5.00 2.10
N PRO A 10 -2.47 -5.67 2.75
CA PRO A 10 -3.78 -5.07 2.97
C PRO A 10 -3.69 -3.80 3.79
N PHE A 11 -4.46 -2.77 3.41
CA PHE A 11 -4.36 -1.47 4.08
C PHE A 11 -4.73 -1.52 5.57
N ALA A 12 -5.55 -2.49 5.98
CA ALA A 12 -5.93 -2.71 7.39
C ALA A 12 -4.94 -3.62 8.16
N HIS A 13 -3.84 -4.03 7.54
CA HIS A 13 -2.80 -4.82 8.21
C HIS A 13 -2.12 -4.01 9.34
N ALA A 14 -1.44 -4.70 10.25
CA ALA A 14 -0.96 -4.13 11.51
C ALA A 14 -0.03 -2.91 11.33
N THR A 15 0.89 -2.95 10.36
CA THR A 15 1.85 -1.86 10.13
C THR A 15 1.18 -0.57 9.68
N PRO A 16 0.31 -0.54 8.63
CA PRO A 16 -0.43 0.67 8.31
C PRO A 16 -1.42 1.07 9.39
N ALA A 17 -2.09 0.10 10.03
CA ALA A 17 -3.03 0.36 11.11
C ALA A 17 -2.38 1.10 12.30
N ALA A 18 -1.12 0.80 12.63
CA ALA A 18 -0.41 1.45 13.75
C ALA A 18 -0.28 2.98 13.61
N PHE A 19 -0.45 3.53 12.41
CA PHE A 19 -0.42 4.97 12.15
C PHE A 19 -1.82 5.60 12.00
N ALA A 20 -2.87 4.80 11.94
CA ALA A 20 -4.19 5.25 11.49
C ALA A 20 -5.39 4.70 12.31
N ALA A 21 -5.17 3.75 13.23
CA ALA A 21 -6.21 3.14 14.03
C ALA A 21 -5.74 2.78 15.45
N GLN A 22 -6.69 2.58 16.36
CA GLN A 22 -6.48 2.09 17.72
C GLN A 22 -7.44 0.94 17.99
N ASN A 23 -6.92 -0.28 18.03
CA ASN A 23 -7.70 -1.47 18.31
C ASN A 23 -6.95 -2.38 19.31
N ALA A 24 -7.70 -3.06 20.18
CA ALA A 24 -7.15 -4.01 21.15
C ALA A 24 -6.56 -5.26 20.47
N SER A 25 -7.00 -5.58 19.25
CA SER A 25 -6.51 -6.71 18.46
C SER A 25 -6.16 -6.28 17.05
N ARG A 26 -4.96 -6.67 16.60
CA ARG A 26 -4.55 -6.47 15.19
C ARG A 26 -5.35 -7.31 14.19
N ASN A 27 -6.09 -8.31 14.67
CA ASN A 27 -6.90 -9.20 13.84
C ASN A 27 -8.34 -8.68 13.66
N ASP A 28 -8.70 -7.55 14.29
CA ASP A 28 -10.02 -6.93 14.13
C ASP A 28 -10.04 -6.01 12.89
N TYR A 29 -9.84 -6.61 11.71
CA TYR A 29 -9.59 -5.87 10.47
C TYR A 29 -10.74 -4.95 10.07
N HIS A 30 -12.00 -5.34 10.33
CA HIS A 30 -13.16 -4.51 9.99
C HIS A 30 -13.18 -3.24 10.84
N ALA A 31 -12.99 -3.36 12.15
CA ALA A 31 -12.96 -2.19 13.02
C ALA A 31 -11.73 -1.31 12.73
N ILE A 32 -10.58 -1.92 12.42
CA ILE A 32 -9.37 -1.18 12.00
C ILE A 32 -9.65 -0.41 10.70
N ALA A 33 -10.13 -1.08 9.66
CA ALA A 33 -10.45 -0.44 8.38
C ALA A 33 -11.47 0.69 8.55
N HIS A 34 -12.52 0.44 9.33
CA HIS A 34 -13.52 1.45 9.64
C HIS A 34 -12.87 2.67 10.34
N GLN A 35 -12.05 2.47 11.38
CA GLN A 35 -11.37 3.58 12.06
C GLN A 35 -10.46 4.38 11.13
N MET A 36 -9.65 3.71 10.30
CA MET A 36 -8.76 4.37 9.33
C MET A 36 -9.54 5.29 8.38
N LEU A 37 -10.76 4.91 8.02
CA LEU A 37 -11.59 5.61 7.03
C LEU A 37 -12.62 6.57 7.66
N ALA A 38 -12.98 6.38 8.93
CA ALA A 38 -14.04 7.12 9.60
C ALA A 38 -13.55 8.23 10.54
N GLN A 39 -12.33 8.19 11.07
CA GLN A 39 -11.92 9.17 12.09
C GLN A 39 -11.54 10.55 11.53
N GLY A 40 -11.30 10.65 10.21
CA GLY A 40 -10.90 11.90 9.56
C GLY A 40 -9.44 12.31 9.81
N HIS A 41 -8.61 11.42 10.36
CA HIS A 41 -7.19 11.67 10.61
C HIS A 41 -6.28 11.34 9.41
N MET A 42 -6.83 10.74 8.36
CA MET A 42 -6.10 10.31 7.16
C MET A 42 -6.60 11.08 5.93
N ASP A 43 -5.68 11.60 5.14
CA ASP A 43 -5.99 12.14 3.80
C ASP A 43 -5.80 11.10 2.70
N LEU A 44 -4.90 10.12 2.92
CA LEU A 44 -4.58 9.10 1.95
C LEU A 44 -4.35 7.73 2.60
N VAL A 45 -4.97 6.71 2.03
CA VAL A 45 -4.75 5.30 2.41
C VAL A 45 -4.55 4.48 1.14
N MET A 46 -3.42 3.80 0.97
CA MET A 46 -3.23 2.89 -0.17
C MET A 46 -2.66 1.55 0.27
N GLY A 47 -3.24 0.48 -0.25
CA GLY A 47 -2.86 -0.90 0.06
C GLY A 47 -3.79 -1.89 -0.62
N THR A 48 -3.49 -3.18 -0.54
CA THR A 48 -4.35 -4.23 -1.11
C THR A 48 -5.53 -4.55 -0.17
N GLY A 49 -6.16 -5.71 -0.32
CA GLY A 49 -7.20 -6.18 0.60
C GLY A 49 -8.64 -5.78 0.21
N GLY A 50 -8.83 -5.27 -1.00
CA GLY A 50 -10.17 -5.06 -1.55
C GLY A 50 -10.79 -6.35 -2.12
N PRO A 51 -12.13 -6.48 -2.12
CA PRO A 51 -12.83 -7.61 -2.72
C PRO A 51 -12.68 -7.68 -4.24
N GLY A 52 -13.04 -8.85 -4.77
CA GLY A 52 -13.40 -9.05 -6.18
C GLY A 52 -12.25 -9.38 -7.11
N TYR A 53 -11.03 -9.55 -6.59
CA TYR A 53 -9.87 -10.00 -7.37
C TYR A 53 -9.10 -11.09 -6.62
N SER A 54 -8.49 -12.01 -7.37
CA SER A 54 -7.61 -13.04 -6.84
C SER A 54 -6.22 -12.48 -6.50
N VAL A 55 -5.37 -13.32 -5.90
CA VAL A 55 -3.94 -13.04 -5.67
C VAL A 55 -3.14 -12.86 -6.98
N ASP A 56 -3.70 -13.24 -8.12
CA ASP A 56 -3.11 -13.06 -9.45
C ASP A 56 -3.62 -11.81 -10.19
N GLY A 57 -4.48 -11.01 -9.54
CA GLY A 57 -5.09 -9.83 -10.14
C GLY A 57 -6.17 -10.13 -11.19
N LEU A 58 -6.74 -11.33 -11.14
CA LEU A 58 -7.88 -11.72 -11.99
C LEU A 58 -9.19 -11.45 -11.26
N ALA A 59 -10.22 -10.98 -11.98
CA ALA A 59 -11.52 -10.74 -11.38
C ALA A 59 -12.17 -12.05 -10.89
N CYS A 60 -12.71 -12.02 -9.67
CA CYS A 60 -13.46 -13.15 -9.12
C CYS A 60 -14.80 -13.29 -9.84
N GLY A 61 -15.17 -14.52 -10.24
CA GLY A 61 -16.41 -14.80 -10.93
C GLY A 61 -16.84 -16.27 -10.83
N PRO A 62 -18.05 -16.61 -11.29
CA PRO A 62 -18.61 -17.96 -11.17
C PRO A 62 -17.83 -19.02 -11.96
N ASN A 63 -17.00 -18.61 -12.91
CA ASN A 63 -16.18 -19.51 -13.74
C ASN A 63 -14.67 -19.35 -13.47
N THR A 64 -14.28 -18.77 -12.32
CA THR A 64 -12.87 -18.70 -11.93
C THR A 64 -12.38 -20.11 -11.61
N ASP A 65 -11.32 -20.57 -12.27
CA ASP A 65 -10.73 -21.87 -11.99
C ASP A 65 -10.31 -21.96 -10.51
N ALA A 66 -10.41 -23.13 -9.90
CA ALA A 66 -10.08 -23.30 -8.48
C ALA A 66 -8.64 -22.84 -8.13
N ALA A 67 -7.69 -23.00 -9.07
CA ALA A 67 -6.34 -22.46 -8.93
C ALA A 67 -6.35 -20.92 -8.84
N GLN A 68 -7.19 -20.25 -9.63
CA GLN A 68 -7.30 -18.80 -9.74
C GLN A 68 -8.19 -18.17 -8.66
N ALA A 69 -8.79 -18.96 -7.77
CA ALA A 69 -9.78 -18.51 -6.80
C ALA A 69 -9.17 -18.07 -5.44
N GLU A 70 -7.85 -18.20 -5.24
CA GLU A 70 -7.19 -17.72 -4.03
C GLU A 70 -7.35 -16.19 -3.92
N GLY A 71 -7.84 -15.71 -2.77
CA GLY A 71 -8.27 -14.32 -2.56
C GLY A 71 -9.75 -14.05 -2.87
N CYS A 72 -10.45 -14.97 -3.56
CA CYS A 72 -11.88 -14.83 -3.86
C CYS A 72 -12.80 -15.42 -2.78
N ALA A 73 -12.29 -16.32 -1.92
CA ALA A 73 -13.10 -17.01 -0.92
C ALA A 73 -13.52 -16.13 0.27
N THR A 74 -12.71 -15.13 0.60
CA THR A 74 -12.90 -14.23 1.76
C THR A 74 -12.92 -12.75 1.30
N PRO A 75 -13.88 -12.36 0.43
CA PRO A 75 -13.86 -11.03 -0.21
C PRO A 75 -13.95 -9.87 0.80
N TRP A 76 -14.45 -10.13 2.01
CA TRP A 76 -14.62 -9.15 3.07
C TRP A 76 -13.63 -9.33 4.20
N GLU A 77 -12.47 -9.97 3.99
CA GLU A 77 -11.54 -10.24 5.10
C GLU A 77 -10.99 -8.95 5.75
N TRP A 78 -10.60 -7.98 4.92
CA TRP A 78 -9.84 -6.80 5.37
C TRP A 78 -10.70 -5.56 5.59
N VAL A 79 -11.94 -5.57 5.10
CA VAL A 79 -12.87 -4.43 5.14
C VAL A 79 -14.30 -4.95 5.15
N SER A 80 -15.16 -4.28 5.91
CA SER A 80 -16.57 -4.65 5.99
C SER A 80 -17.25 -4.44 4.63
N GLN A 81 -18.25 -5.27 4.32
CA GLN A 81 -19.06 -5.09 3.10
C GLN A 81 -19.72 -3.72 3.05
N GLN A 82 -20.14 -3.20 4.21
CA GLN A 82 -20.79 -1.90 4.33
C GLN A 82 -19.84 -0.75 3.96
N ASP A 83 -18.65 -0.69 4.58
CA ASP A 83 -17.69 0.38 4.30
C ASP A 83 -17.23 0.32 2.83
N TRP A 84 -17.02 -0.90 2.30
CA TRP A 84 -16.63 -1.07 0.90
C TRP A 84 -17.70 -0.56 -0.07
N GLN A 85 -18.97 -0.89 0.16
CA GLN A 85 -20.08 -0.37 -0.67
C GLN A 85 -20.11 1.16 -0.63
N GLN A 86 -19.93 1.76 0.55
CA GLN A 86 -19.87 3.22 0.69
C GLN A 86 -18.71 3.83 -0.12
N LEU A 87 -17.54 3.18 -0.15
CA LEU A 87 -16.42 3.62 -1.01
C LEU A 87 -16.77 3.55 -2.50
N GLU A 88 -17.37 2.45 -2.95
CA GLU A 88 -17.75 2.25 -4.36
C GLU A 88 -18.80 3.25 -4.83
N GLU A 89 -19.76 3.59 -3.96
CA GLU A 89 -20.84 4.53 -4.25
C GLU A 89 -20.42 5.99 -4.02
N GLY A 90 -19.20 6.25 -3.54
CA GLY A 90 -18.72 7.58 -3.20
C GLY A 90 -19.51 8.23 -2.05
N ARG A 91 -20.03 7.43 -1.12
CA ARG A 91 -20.71 7.89 0.10
C ARG A 91 -19.72 8.08 1.24
N THR A 92 -20.06 8.98 2.15
CA THR A 92 -19.27 9.18 3.38
C THR A 92 -19.38 7.94 4.26
N ILE A 93 -18.23 7.39 4.66
CA ILE A 93 -18.17 6.35 5.70
C ILE A 93 -18.63 6.97 7.03
N GLY A 94 -19.51 6.26 7.74
CA GLY A 94 -20.14 6.77 8.95
C GLY A 94 -19.11 7.29 9.96
N GLY A 95 -19.22 8.56 10.34
CA GLY A 95 -18.28 9.21 11.26
C GLY A 95 -17.21 10.07 10.60
N ASN A 96 -16.95 9.94 9.28
CA ASN A 96 -15.89 10.70 8.61
C ASN A 96 -16.23 12.19 8.46
N PRO A 97 -15.56 13.10 9.20
CA PRO A 97 -15.80 14.54 9.06
C PRO A 97 -15.23 15.10 7.74
N SER A 98 -14.32 14.37 7.08
CA SER A 98 -13.63 14.79 5.85
C SER A 98 -14.44 14.52 4.57
N GLY A 99 -15.64 13.93 4.69
CA GLY A 99 -16.51 13.62 3.56
C GLY A 99 -16.20 12.31 2.85
N PRO A 100 -16.72 12.09 1.63
CA PRO A 100 -16.54 10.83 0.91
C PRO A 100 -15.12 10.68 0.39
N TRP A 101 -14.60 9.45 0.47
CA TRP A 101 -13.31 9.07 -0.11
C TRP A 101 -13.42 8.95 -1.63
N ARG A 102 -12.36 9.33 -2.35
CA ARG A 102 -12.15 8.93 -3.75
C ARG A 102 -11.48 7.56 -3.76
N LEU A 103 -12.16 6.56 -4.30
CA LEU A 103 -11.60 5.23 -4.56
C LEU A 103 -10.91 5.17 -5.93
N ILE A 104 -9.66 4.70 -5.98
CA ILE A 104 -8.97 4.31 -7.21
C ILE A 104 -8.52 2.85 -7.11
N ARG A 105 -8.52 2.10 -8.24
CA ARG A 105 -8.17 0.67 -8.23
C ARG A 105 -7.31 0.23 -9.42
N GLY A 106 -7.50 0.80 -10.60
CA GLY A 106 -6.77 0.43 -11.81
C GLY A 106 -5.36 1.00 -11.83
N LYS A 107 -4.38 0.24 -12.34
CA LYS A 107 -2.98 0.69 -12.48
C LYS A 107 -2.83 2.03 -13.19
N GLU A 108 -3.67 2.30 -14.18
CA GLU A 108 -3.68 3.59 -14.89
C GLU A 108 -4.09 4.75 -13.98
N GLU A 109 -5.00 4.55 -13.02
CA GLU A 109 -5.40 5.57 -12.05
C GLU A 109 -4.26 5.86 -11.06
N PHE A 110 -3.51 4.83 -10.63
CA PHE A 110 -2.29 5.01 -9.84
C PHE A 110 -1.19 5.73 -10.63
N ALA A 111 -1.04 5.42 -11.92
CA ALA A 111 -0.11 6.14 -12.79
C ALA A 111 -0.51 7.61 -12.96
N ALA A 112 -1.81 7.89 -13.12
CA ALA A 112 -2.35 9.25 -13.15
C ALA A 112 -2.11 10.00 -11.84
N LEU A 113 -2.29 9.34 -10.69
CA LEU A 113 -1.93 9.89 -9.38
C LEU A 113 -0.45 10.24 -9.31
N ALA A 114 0.44 9.32 -9.74
CA ALA A 114 1.89 9.51 -9.76
C ALA A 114 2.35 10.61 -10.72
N GLN A 115 1.53 10.95 -11.71
CA GLN A 115 1.74 12.07 -12.64
C GLN A 115 1.12 13.39 -12.14
N GLY A 116 0.41 13.37 -11.00
CA GLY A 116 -0.25 14.55 -10.42
C GLY A 116 -1.54 14.95 -11.14
N GLN A 117 -2.17 14.02 -11.84
CA GLN A 117 -3.39 14.27 -12.64
C GLN A 117 -4.68 14.16 -11.84
N LEU A 118 -4.62 13.66 -10.60
CA LEU A 118 -5.77 13.59 -9.69
C LEU A 118 -5.73 14.75 -8.69
N GLN A 119 -6.87 15.46 -8.57
CA GLN A 119 -7.04 16.59 -7.64
C GLN A 119 -7.17 16.11 -6.19
N ALA A 120 -6.58 16.83 -5.24
CA ALA A 120 -6.66 16.56 -3.80
C ALA A 120 -7.86 17.28 -3.12
N ASP A 121 -9.05 17.25 -3.73
CA ASP A 121 -10.28 17.91 -3.24
C ASP A 121 -10.98 17.17 -2.10
N ARG A 122 -10.66 15.89 -1.90
CA ARG A 122 -11.21 15.01 -0.86
C ARG A 122 -10.21 13.91 -0.52
N PRO A 123 -10.37 13.17 0.60
CA PRO A 123 -9.51 12.04 0.93
C PRO A 123 -9.46 10.98 -0.18
N LEU A 124 -8.33 10.29 -0.36
CA LEU A 124 -8.13 9.29 -1.40
C LEU A 124 -7.78 7.92 -0.83
N ILE A 125 -8.52 6.89 -1.24
CA ILE A 125 -8.20 5.49 -0.96
C ILE A 125 -7.81 4.79 -2.27
N GLY A 126 -6.64 4.17 -2.29
CA GLY A 126 -6.14 3.40 -3.43
C GLY A 126 -6.08 1.92 -3.09
N VAL A 127 -6.93 1.12 -3.72
CA VAL A 127 -6.99 -0.34 -3.50
C VAL A 127 -6.83 -1.09 -4.82
N PRO A 128 -5.59 -1.48 -5.19
CA PRO A 128 -5.32 -2.18 -6.43
C PRO A 128 -6.21 -3.41 -6.66
N ARG A 129 -6.41 -3.76 -7.93
CA ARG A 129 -7.21 -4.90 -8.38
C ARG A 129 -6.47 -6.24 -8.18
N VAL A 130 -6.13 -6.55 -6.93
CA VAL A 130 -5.46 -7.80 -6.49
C VAL A 130 -5.77 -8.06 -5.01
N ALA A 131 -5.87 -9.34 -4.63
CA ALA A 131 -5.99 -9.72 -3.22
C ALA A 131 -4.62 -9.74 -2.53
N ASN A 132 -4.61 -9.46 -1.22
CA ASN A 132 -3.53 -9.73 -0.27
C ASN A 132 -2.19 -9.02 -0.51
N THR A 133 -1.53 -9.14 -1.67
CA THR A 133 -0.22 -8.53 -1.93
C THR A 133 -0.14 -7.93 -3.32
N LEU A 134 0.68 -6.90 -3.53
CA LEU A 134 0.90 -6.36 -4.88
C LEU A 134 1.48 -7.42 -5.83
N GLN A 135 2.45 -8.22 -5.37
CA GLN A 135 3.16 -9.16 -6.24
C GLN A 135 3.53 -10.50 -5.57
N GLN A 136 3.69 -10.58 -4.24
CA GLN A 136 4.24 -11.77 -3.59
C GLN A 136 3.39 -13.05 -3.76
N ALA A 137 2.09 -12.97 -3.53
CA ALA A 137 1.19 -14.13 -3.51
C ALA A 137 0.86 -14.71 -4.89
N ARG A 138 1.36 -14.09 -5.97
CA ARG A 138 1.07 -14.50 -7.35
C ARG A 138 1.51 -15.93 -7.65
N GLN A 139 0.77 -16.62 -8.50
CA GLN A 139 0.89 -18.06 -8.71
C GLN A 139 1.54 -18.41 -10.05
N LEU A 140 2.49 -19.35 -10.01
CA LEU A 140 3.23 -19.82 -11.19
C LEU A 140 2.29 -20.43 -12.25
N GLN A 141 1.32 -21.23 -11.84
CA GLN A 141 0.39 -21.90 -12.74
C GLN A 141 -0.55 -20.93 -13.48
N VAL A 142 -0.74 -19.71 -12.97
CA VAL A 142 -1.62 -18.69 -13.56
C VAL A 142 -0.83 -17.74 -14.45
N LEU A 143 0.28 -17.17 -13.94
CA LEU A 143 1.03 -16.13 -14.65
C LEU A 143 2.15 -16.66 -15.55
N GLY A 144 2.56 -17.92 -15.33
CA GLY A 144 3.63 -18.55 -16.07
C GLY A 144 5.04 -18.15 -15.62
N LYS A 145 6.03 -18.83 -16.21
CA LYS A 145 7.44 -18.64 -15.89
C LYS A 145 8.00 -17.36 -16.48
N ASP A 146 8.89 -16.72 -15.74
CA ASP A 146 9.74 -15.64 -16.22
C ASP A 146 11.13 -15.77 -15.56
N ALA A 147 12.12 -16.20 -16.32
CA ALA A 147 13.48 -16.42 -15.81
C ALA A 147 14.24 -15.12 -15.51
N SER A 148 13.73 -13.96 -15.91
CA SER A 148 14.31 -12.67 -15.55
C SER A 148 13.93 -12.22 -14.13
N MET A 149 12.89 -12.83 -13.56
CA MET A 149 12.41 -12.54 -12.21
C MET A 149 13.12 -13.45 -11.19
N PRO A 150 13.61 -12.93 -10.04
CA PRO A 150 14.23 -13.76 -9.01
C PRO A 150 13.38 -14.94 -8.53
N ALA A 151 12.04 -14.78 -8.48
CA ALA A 151 11.13 -15.87 -8.12
C ALA A 151 10.77 -16.80 -9.29
N GLY A 152 11.21 -16.49 -10.52
CA GLY A 152 10.92 -17.31 -11.70
C GLY A 152 9.48 -17.23 -12.21
N VAL A 153 8.66 -16.31 -11.70
CA VAL A 153 7.24 -16.14 -12.05
C VAL A 153 7.01 -14.71 -12.53
N ARG A 154 6.29 -14.57 -13.65
CA ARG A 154 5.91 -13.26 -14.21
C ARG A 154 5.18 -12.40 -13.17
N LYS A 155 5.40 -11.07 -13.16
CA LYS A 155 4.65 -10.11 -12.32
C LYS A 155 3.22 -9.92 -12.84
N ILE A 156 2.32 -9.45 -11.98
CA ILE A 156 0.96 -9.08 -12.37
C ILE A 156 1.00 -7.72 -13.06
N ASP A 157 0.86 -7.70 -14.39
CA ASP A 157 0.98 -6.49 -15.20
C ASP A 157 -0.08 -5.42 -14.89
N SER A 158 -1.26 -5.84 -14.42
CA SER A 158 -2.40 -4.97 -14.10
C SER A 158 -2.31 -4.29 -12.72
N VAL A 159 -1.29 -4.57 -11.92
CA VAL A 159 -1.11 -4.04 -10.56
C VAL A 159 0.01 -2.98 -10.57
N PRO A 160 -0.17 -1.82 -9.91
CA PRO A 160 0.91 -0.84 -9.73
C PRO A 160 2.01 -1.37 -8.82
N ASP A 161 3.24 -0.91 -9.01
CA ASP A 161 4.32 -1.14 -8.05
C ASP A 161 4.26 -0.15 -6.88
N LEU A 162 4.95 -0.49 -5.79
CA LEU A 162 5.00 0.33 -4.58
C LEU A 162 5.62 1.72 -4.84
N ALA A 163 6.57 1.82 -5.78
CA ALA A 163 7.20 3.08 -6.15
C ALA A 163 6.20 4.04 -6.82
N THR A 164 5.32 3.54 -7.69
CA THR A 164 4.25 4.29 -8.35
C THR A 164 3.25 4.80 -7.32
N MET A 165 2.81 3.93 -6.40
CA MET A 165 1.94 4.33 -5.28
C MET A 165 2.62 5.40 -4.42
N THR A 166 3.91 5.25 -4.12
CA THR A 166 4.69 6.22 -3.33
C THR A 166 4.78 7.60 -4.02
N ARG A 167 5.11 7.64 -5.32
CA ARG A 167 5.12 8.90 -6.09
C ARG A 167 3.75 9.56 -6.09
N GLY A 168 2.69 8.78 -6.24
CA GLY A 168 1.31 9.24 -6.17
C GLY A 168 0.96 9.85 -4.81
N ALA A 169 1.28 9.16 -3.73
CA ALA A 169 1.05 9.63 -2.36
C ALA A 169 1.73 10.97 -2.08
N LEU A 170 3.02 11.07 -2.41
CA LEU A 170 3.80 12.30 -2.19
C LEU A 170 3.18 13.49 -2.92
N ARG A 171 2.80 13.32 -4.19
CA ARG A 171 2.15 14.39 -4.97
C ARG A 171 0.80 14.76 -4.41
N PHE A 172 -0.03 13.78 -4.06
CA PHE A 172 -1.36 14.01 -3.51
C PHE A 172 -1.31 14.77 -2.18
N LEU A 173 -0.49 14.28 -1.24
CA LEU A 173 -0.37 14.89 0.09
C LEU A 173 0.25 16.29 0.03
N GLN A 174 1.20 16.53 -0.87
CA GLN A 174 1.75 17.86 -1.12
C GLN A 174 0.68 18.85 -1.62
N GLN A 175 -0.26 18.40 -2.46
CA GLN A 175 -1.39 19.23 -2.90
C GLN A 175 -2.42 19.44 -1.78
N ARG A 176 -2.55 18.48 -0.86
CA ARG A 176 -3.57 18.46 0.18
C ARG A 176 -3.33 19.48 1.30
N SER A 177 -2.08 19.79 1.63
CA SER A 177 -1.74 20.74 2.69
C SER A 177 -0.46 21.51 2.41
N SER A 178 -0.52 22.84 2.51
CA SER A 178 0.66 23.72 2.48
C SER A 178 1.50 23.67 3.75
N GLU A 179 0.96 23.10 4.84
CA GLU A 179 1.66 22.96 6.12
C GLU A 179 2.62 21.75 6.14
N GLY A 180 2.74 21.04 5.02
CA GLY A 180 3.55 19.84 4.87
C GLY A 180 2.75 18.54 4.98
N LEU A 181 3.49 17.43 5.00
CA LEU A 181 2.93 16.08 5.01
C LEU A 181 3.67 15.15 5.97
N PHE A 182 2.98 14.09 6.37
CA PHE A 182 3.53 12.86 6.92
C PHE A 182 3.09 11.69 6.03
N LEU A 183 4.03 10.83 5.65
CA LEU A 183 3.77 9.64 4.83
C LEU A 183 4.54 8.44 5.39
N MET A 184 3.82 7.34 5.64
CA MET A 184 4.40 6.03 5.90
C MET A 184 4.30 5.15 4.65
N VAL A 185 5.39 4.48 4.28
CA VAL A 185 5.44 3.52 3.16
C VAL A 185 5.99 2.18 3.67
N GLU A 186 5.29 1.09 3.39
CA GLU A 186 5.63 -0.26 3.85
C GLU A 186 5.79 -1.24 2.67
N GLY A 187 6.92 -1.95 2.62
CA GLY A 187 7.11 -3.16 1.81
C GLY A 187 6.71 -4.43 2.58
N GLY A 188 5.43 -4.55 2.93
CA GLY A 188 4.95 -5.51 3.93
C GLY A 188 5.13 -6.98 3.55
N ALA A 189 5.06 -7.30 2.26
CA ALA A 189 5.19 -8.69 1.80
C ALA A 189 6.63 -9.23 1.88
N THR A 190 7.61 -8.42 2.26
CA THR A 190 8.96 -8.88 2.65
C THR A 190 8.87 -9.85 3.84
N ASP A 191 8.09 -9.48 4.86
CA ASP A 191 7.83 -10.33 6.03
C ASP A 191 7.12 -11.63 5.61
N TRP A 192 6.11 -11.50 4.75
CA TRP A 192 5.32 -12.64 4.29
C TRP A 192 6.15 -13.62 3.46
N ALA A 193 7.08 -13.13 2.64
CA ALA A 193 8.02 -13.96 1.89
C ALA A 193 9.11 -14.60 2.77
N ALA A 194 9.46 -13.97 3.90
CA ALA A 194 10.42 -14.50 4.86
C ALA A 194 9.82 -15.60 5.75
N HIS A 195 8.50 -15.55 5.99
CA HIS A 195 7.80 -16.58 6.73
C HIS A 195 7.76 -17.91 5.96
N THR A 196 8.09 -19.01 6.65
CA THR A 196 7.89 -20.36 6.14
C THR A 196 6.40 -20.67 6.14
N SER A 197 5.81 -20.83 4.97
CA SER A 197 4.39 -21.15 4.81
C SER A 197 4.16 -22.65 5.04
N ALA A 198 4.06 -23.06 6.31
CA ALA A 198 3.47 -24.36 6.64
C ALA A 198 1.99 -24.36 6.19
N CYS A 199 1.61 -25.31 5.32
CA CYS A 199 0.22 -25.44 4.86
C CYS A 199 -0.74 -25.53 6.06
N GLY A 200 -1.88 -24.84 5.97
CA GLY A 200 -2.97 -24.99 6.94
C GLY A 200 -2.79 -24.22 8.26
N THR A 201 -1.83 -23.29 8.33
CA THR A 201 -1.76 -22.28 9.39
C THR A 201 -2.49 -21.00 8.98
N GLU A 202 -2.85 -20.15 9.94
CA GLU A 202 -3.49 -18.84 9.72
C GLU A 202 -2.67 -17.92 8.79
N TRP A 203 -1.37 -18.19 8.61
CA TRP A 203 -0.41 -17.34 7.90
C TRP A 203 0.06 -17.94 6.57
N HIS A 204 -0.89 -18.38 5.74
CA HIS A 204 -0.58 -18.90 4.40
C HIS A 204 -0.71 -17.82 3.32
N TYR A 205 0.42 -17.37 2.78
CA TYR A 205 0.47 -16.45 1.64
C TYR A 205 1.34 -17.01 0.50
N GLY A 206 0.71 -17.51 -0.56
CA GLY A 206 1.40 -18.12 -1.72
C GLY A 206 1.71 -19.62 -1.53
N GLN A 207 2.67 -20.19 -2.25
CA GLN A 207 2.92 -21.63 -2.22
C GLN A 207 3.36 -22.12 -0.83
N CYS A 208 2.85 -23.28 -0.39
CA CYS A 208 3.31 -23.91 0.84
C CYS A 208 4.75 -24.38 0.66
N SER A 209 5.64 -23.97 1.55
CA SER A 209 6.98 -24.54 1.61
C SER A 209 7.57 -24.43 3.01
N ASP A 210 8.42 -25.39 3.35
CA ASP A 210 9.17 -25.41 4.62
C ASP A 210 10.36 -24.45 4.61
N GLN A 211 10.43 -23.53 3.63
CA GLN A 211 11.52 -22.58 3.43
C GLN A 211 10.95 -21.19 3.15
N PRO A 212 11.71 -20.12 3.44
CA PRO A 212 11.39 -18.79 2.93
C PRO A 212 11.29 -18.79 1.40
N GLN A 213 10.43 -17.94 0.86
CA GLN A 213 10.29 -17.74 -0.58
C GLN A 213 11.40 -16.79 -1.06
N TYR A 214 12.66 -17.23 -1.06
CA TYR A 214 13.83 -16.36 -1.31
C TYR A 214 13.73 -15.49 -2.56
N GLY A 215 13.21 -16.03 -3.66
CA GLY A 215 12.98 -15.25 -4.89
C GLY A 215 11.97 -14.12 -4.69
N ARG A 216 10.86 -14.37 -3.98
CA ARG A 216 9.89 -13.35 -3.61
C ARG A 216 10.47 -12.34 -2.63
N LEU A 217 11.24 -12.80 -1.65
CA LEU A 217 11.89 -11.94 -0.66
C LEU A 217 12.83 -10.92 -1.33
N ILE A 218 13.61 -11.36 -2.33
CA ILE A 218 14.47 -10.49 -3.13
C ILE A 218 13.63 -9.46 -3.91
N GLU A 219 12.55 -9.91 -4.56
CA GLU A 219 11.66 -9.03 -5.33
C GLU A 219 10.99 -7.96 -4.45
N GLU A 220 10.45 -8.33 -3.29
CA GLU A 220 9.78 -7.41 -2.37
C GLU A 220 10.78 -6.41 -1.75
N THR A 221 12.00 -6.87 -1.42
CA THR A 221 13.06 -5.98 -0.92
C THR A 221 13.51 -5.00 -2.00
N ALA A 222 13.66 -5.45 -3.25
CA ALA A 222 14.01 -4.59 -4.37
C ALA A 222 12.92 -3.54 -4.64
N GLU A 223 11.64 -3.95 -4.61
CA GLU A 223 10.51 -3.05 -4.83
C GLU A 223 10.36 -2.01 -3.70
N PHE A 224 10.64 -2.39 -2.45
CA PHE A 224 10.73 -1.43 -1.35
C PHE A 224 11.90 -0.44 -1.54
N ASN A 225 13.06 -0.90 -2.01
CA ASN A 225 14.18 -0.02 -2.33
C ASN A 225 13.83 0.97 -3.45
N ASP A 226 13.07 0.55 -4.47
CA ASP A 226 12.59 1.44 -5.53
C ASP A 226 11.61 2.51 -4.98
N ALA A 227 10.78 2.16 -4.00
CA ALA A 227 9.93 3.12 -3.29
C ALA A 227 10.76 4.14 -2.50
N VAL A 228 11.83 3.70 -1.82
CA VAL A 228 12.78 4.60 -1.14
C VAL A 228 13.46 5.54 -2.15
N ALA A 229 13.92 5.02 -3.28
CA ALA A 229 14.50 5.83 -4.35
C ALA A 229 13.49 6.88 -4.87
N ALA A 230 12.21 6.53 -5.02
CA ALA A 230 11.17 7.47 -5.38
C ALA A 230 10.96 8.60 -4.35
N VAL A 231 11.12 8.31 -3.05
CA VAL A 231 11.09 9.34 -1.99
C VAL A 231 12.32 10.26 -2.10
N VAL A 232 13.52 9.69 -2.25
CA VAL A 232 14.77 10.46 -2.40
C VAL A 232 14.68 11.40 -3.61
N ASP A 233 14.29 10.87 -4.78
CA ASP A 233 14.03 11.65 -6.01
C ASP A 233 13.09 12.83 -5.75
N TRP A 234 12.01 12.58 -5.00
CA TRP A 234 11.01 13.61 -4.72
C TRP A 234 11.58 14.68 -3.78
N ILE A 235 12.32 14.30 -2.74
CA ILE A 235 12.96 15.23 -1.81
C ILE A 235 13.96 16.12 -2.54
N GLU A 236 14.79 15.57 -3.42
CA GLU A 236 15.79 16.33 -4.18
C GLU A 236 15.14 17.36 -5.11
N ARG A 237 13.98 17.04 -5.69
CA ARG A 237 13.26 17.94 -6.62
C ARG A 237 12.41 18.99 -5.93
N ASN A 238 11.81 18.67 -4.78
CA ASN A 238 10.89 19.56 -4.07
C ASN A 238 11.59 20.37 -2.97
N GLY A 239 12.87 20.11 -2.77
CA GLY A 239 13.67 20.65 -1.69
C GLY A 239 13.39 19.91 -0.39
N ALA A 240 14.34 19.09 0.06
CA ALA A 240 14.59 18.98 1.48
C ALA A 240 14.79 20.39 2.02
N CYS A 241 14.25 20.71 3.19
CA CYS A 241 14.52 21.92 3.99
C CYS A 241 15.56 22.84 3.34
N ARG A 242 15.16 24.01 2.82
CA ARG A 242 16.14 25.04 2.45
C ARG A 242 17.15 25.10 3.59
N TRP A 243 18.38 24.68 3.31
CA TRP A 243 19.52 25.12 4.09
C TRP A 243 19.49 26.63 3.95
N ALA A 244 18.85 27.32 4.90
CA ALA A 244 19.19 28.70 5.14
C ALA A 244 20.71 28.71 5.30
N PRO A 245 21.46 29.49 4.51
CA PRO A 245 22.90 29.55 4.68
C PRO A 245 23.15 30.19 6.05
N MET A 246 23.23 29.36 7.10
CA MET A 246 23.86 29.77 8.33
C MET A 246 25.34 29.97 7.98
N HIS A 247 25.78 31.20 8.16
CA HIS A 247 27.18 31.59 8.12
C HIS A 247 28.05 30.47 8.72
N ARG A 248 28.97 29.96 7.91
CA ARG A 248 30.00 28.99 8.31
C ARG A 248 30.62 29.41 9.64
N THR A 249 30.39 28.63 10.70
CA THR A 249 31.38 28.37 11.75
C THR A 249 31.15 26.98 12.39
N SER A 250 32.06 26.04 12.09
CA SER A 250 32.41 24.82 12.84
C SER A 250 31.50 23.56 12.81
N PRO A 251 32.08 22.33 12.84
CA PRO A 251 31.36 21.09 12.54
C PRO A 251 31.02 20.25 13.79
N SER A 252 29.78 19.78 13.88
CA SER A 252 29.47 18.54 14.60
C SER A 252 28.22 17.90 14.03
N SER A 253 28.41 16.88 13.20
CA SER A 253 27.38 16.03 12.62
C SER A 253 26.96 14.93 13.58
N ARG A 254 25.65 14.76 13.83
CA ARG A 254 25.08 13.49 14.28
C ARG A 254 23.90 13.13 13.36
N CYS A 255 24.07 12.02 12.64
CA CYS A 255 22.99 11.30 11.96
C CYS A 255 22.07 10.63 12.99
N ALA A 256 20.76 10.65 12.73
CA ALA A 256 19.81 9.75 13.37
C ALA A 256 19.03 8.99 12.28
N THR A 257 19.05 7.67 12.39
CA THR A 257 18.45 6.65 11.53
C THR A 257 16.97 6.44 11.87
N THR A 258 16.08 7.28 11.33
CA THR A 258 14.64 7.00 11.16
C THR A 258 14.09 7.92 10.07
N ALA A 259 13.56 7.37 8.97
CA ALA A 259 12.97 8.18 7.90
C ALA A 259 11.50 8.53 8.25
N ALA A 260 11.30 9.41 9.23
CA ALA A 260 10.05 10.15 9.38
C ALA A 260 10.22 11.48 8.63
N VAL A 261 9.58 11.63 7.49
CA VAL A 261 9.60 12.87 6.73
C VAL A 261 8.56 13.81 7.33
N ALA A 262 9.01 14.83 8.05
CA ALA A 262 8.20 15.97 8.48
C ALA A 262 8.80 17.23 7.86
N CYS A 263 8.15 17.78 6.83
CA CYS A 263 8.53 19.06 6.23
C CYS A 263 7.53 20.13 6.66
N ARG A 264 8.01 21.30 7.11
CA ARG A 264 7.19 22.52 7.27
C ARG A 264 7.38 23.41 6.03
N GLY A 265 6.28 23.96 5.53
CA GLY A 265 6.27 24.97 4.45
C GLY A 265 6.86 26.32 4.88
#